data_AF-A0A2E0PQ11-F1
#
_entry.id   AF-A0A2E0PQ11-F1
#
_cell.length_a   1.000
_cell.length_b   1.000
_cell.length_c   1.000
_cell.angle_alpha   90.00
_cell.angle_beta   90.00
_cell.angle_gamma   90.00
#
_symmetry.space_group_name_H-M   'P 1'
#
loop_
_entity.id
_entity.type
_entity.pdbx_description
1 polymer ?
#
loop_
_entity_poly.entity_id
_entity_poly.type
_entity_poly.pdbx_seq_one_letter_code
_entity_poly.pdbx_strand_id
1 'polypeptide(L)'
;MLEPEYYVRIVATEFRIIYEGRQEWSIMAGIWDISSEGLFLAMDFKWDDSDGGSDSIVDQGEPRLHWNKVILNILEANDFDAIPLVSEPKGRPSRIARRRYHDGDLEDLFVLGIEEVDLFESTDSIIDVVFSVLSNEHHIALVGREGKIEAIVTLHTLASPGSKAPFLKSFLDQKVADVAELTGEELHADLGRRAFEGIRNLASLVDSDRTKVSDRDFTQGAIDVLTLLQPLKEHSNTAFDLGSIAPKGSRRVVVGDIVASDFMKPFMVGVRQDESQKVTEDARDGLSQANDFSNILCLSPEGNPEGMFRLFEGSWELDEVGLNHPGQGIEPVLRQLSKMEGRVDHPVIVLGKRDGGFGIIAREEASSDVPAFWMLKRLAVVENRCRDWLISQGVEEVRFRHWDEEDMVPIQKASFGQILHHDAVFRKALRGRGNLNSLLSFRNELVHKVVAETSLVDLSGIGRTLSSIERLNRIIPS
;
A
#
# COMPACT_ATOMS: atom_id res chain seq x y z
N MET A 1 -29.26 -32.14 -20.56
CA MET A 1 -29.26 -30.70 -20.25
C MET A 1 -27.81 -30.29 -20.15
N LEU A 2 -27.30 -29.65 -21.21
CA LEU A 2 -25.91 -29.26 -21.37
C LEU A 2 -25.81 -27.77 -21.01
N GLU A 3 -24.88 -27.41 -20.13
CA GLU A 3 -24.52 -26.03 -19.84
C GLU A 3 -23.82 -25.41 -21.06
N PRO A 4 -24.02 -24.10 -21.34
CA PRO A 4 -23.36 -23.45 -22.47
C PRO A 4 -21.91 -23.05 -22.11
N GLU A 5 -20.95 -23.52 -22.91
CA GLU A 5 -19.58 -22.98 -22.95
C GLU A 5 -19.62 -21.53 -23.44
N TYR A 6 -19.25 -20.58 -22.56
CA TYR A 6 -19.09 -19.18 -22.94
C TYR A 6 -17.73 -18.97 -23.63
N TYR A 7 -17.73 -18.85 -24.95
CA TYR A 7 -16.57 -18.44 -25.74
C TYR A 7 -16.43 -16.90 -25.71
N VAL A 8 -15.46 -16.38 -24.95
CA VAL A 8 -15.08 -14.96 -25.00
C VAL A 8 -14.00 -14.78 -26.08
N ARG A 9 -14.37 -14.14 -27.19
CA ARG A 9 -13.47 -13.80 -28.30
C ARG A 9 -12.87 -12.41 -28.03
N ILE A 10 -11.63 -12.37 -27.53
CA ILE A 10 -10.89 -11.13 -27.31
C ILE A 10 -10.24 -10.72 -28.63
N VAL A 11 -10.86 -9.77 -29.35
CA VAL A 11 -10.29 -9.20 -30.58
C VAL A 11 -9.40 -8.03 -30.17
N ALA A 12 -8.09 -8.13 -30.44
CA ALA A 12 -7.18 -7.00 -30.23
C ALA A 12 -7.26 -6.07 -31.44
N THR A 13 -8.00 -4.98 -31.31
CA THR A 13 -7.84 -3.82 -32.18
C THR A 13 -8.19 -2.63 -31.31
N GLU A 14 -7.15 -1.88 -30.94
CA GLU A 14 -7.21 -0.66 -30.11
C GLU A 14 -8.07 -0.77 -28.83
N PHE A 15 -7.52 -1.41 -27.80
CA PHE A 15 -8.02 -1.18 -26.44
C PHE A 15 -7.61 0.23 -25.98
N ARG A 16 -8.41 1.23 -26.34
CA ARG A 16 -8.58 2.42 -25.50
C ARG A 16 -9.43 1.96 -24.32
N ILE A 17 -8.82 1.83 -23.15
CA ILE A 17 -9.57 1.56 -21.92
C ILE A 17 -10.32 2.85 -21.59
N ILE A 18 -11.54 2.97 -22.12
CA ILE A 18 -12.51 3.95 -21.65
C ILE A 18 -13.56 3.14 -20.89
N TYR A 19 -13.49 3.22 -19.56
CA TYR A 19 -14.57 2.79 -18.68
C TYR A 19 -15.70 3.82 -18.82
N GLU A 20 -16.62 3.62 -19.76
CA GLU A 20 -17.85 4.40 -19.85
C GLU A 20 -18.93 3.75 -18.98
N GLY A 21 -18.79 3.94 -17.67
CA GLY A 21 -19.94 4.01 -16.75
C GLY A 21 -20.21 5.49 -16.51
N ARG A 22 -21.44 5.94 -16.77
CA ARG A 22 -21.89 7.34 -16.62
C ARG A 22 -21.32 7.99 -15.35
N GLN A 23 -20.54 9.04 -15.55
CA GLN A 23 -19.98 9.90 -14.52
C GLN A 23 -20.96 11.02 -14.17
N GLU A 24 -21.47 11.00 -12.95
CA GLU A 24 -21.61 12.21 -12.15
C GLU A 24 -20.52 12.10 -11.07
N TRP A 25 -19.48 12.93 -11.15
CA TRP A 25 -18.42 12.96 -10.14
C TRP A 25 -18.82 13.87 -9.00
N SER A 26 -18.95 13.29 -7.80
CA SER A 26 -18.71 13.97 -6.53
C SER A 26 -17.54 13.22 -5.89
N ILE A 27 -16.36 13.85 -5.84
CA ILE A 27 -15.23 13.35 -5.03
C ILE A 27 -15.46 13.93 -3.64
N MET A 28 -15.74 13.07 -2.68
CA MET A 28 -15.92 13.46 -1.29
C MET A 28 -14.62 13.55 -0.53
N ALA A 29 -14.62 14.42 0.48
CA ALA A 29 -13.60 14.47 1.50
C ALA A 29 -14.00 13.62 2.70
N GLY A 30 -13.16 12.63 3.08
CA GLY A 30 -13.30 11.90 4.33
C GLY A 30 -12.04 12.00 5.17
N ILE A 31 -12.15 11.77 6.48
CA ILE A 31 -10.98 11.79 7.40
C ILE A 31 -9.90 10.78 6.95
N TRP A 32 -10.30 9.70 6.26
CA TRP A 32 -9.40 8.73 5.65
C TRP A 32 -8.39 9.28 4.65
N ASP A 33 -8.64 10.47 4.10
CA ASP A 33 -7.77 11.13 3.13
C ASP A 33 -6.65 11.94 3.83
N ILE A 34 -6.73 12.10 5.15
CA ILE A 34 -5.74 12.79 5.99
C ILE A 34 -5.16 11.89 7.10
N SER A 35 -5.57 10.62 7.19
CA SER A 35 -5.08 9.66 8.17
C SER A 35 -3.92 8.80 7.64
N SER A 36 -3.30 8.02 8.53
CA SER A 36 -2.28 7.04 8.15
C SER A 36 -2.76 6.05 7.07
N GLU A 37 -1.86 5.65 6.16
CA GLU A 37 -2.12 4.59 5.18
C GLU A 37 -2.12 3.21 5.86
N GLY A 38 -3.26 2.84 6.44
CA GLY A 38 -3.39 1.65 7.28
C GLY A 38 -3.00 1.91 8.73
N LEU A 39 -3.51 1.06 9.62
CA LEU A 39 -3.19 1.10 11.04
C LEU A 39 -2.13 0.04 11.34
N PHE A 40 -0.97 0.48 11.82
CA PHE A 40 0.08 -0.39 12.31
C PHE A 40 0.06 -0.39 13.84
N LEU A 41 0.30 -1.55 14.43
CA LEU A 41 0.27 -1.76 15.86
C LEU A 41 1.65 -2.18 16.36
N ALA A 42 1.97 -1.94 17.62
CA ALA A 42 3.13 -2.53 18.28
C ALA A 42 2.71 -3.30 19.54
N MET A 43 3.46 -4.34 19.89
CA MET A 43 3.20 -5.08 21.12
C MET A 43 3.50 -4.21 22.34
N ASP A 44 2.51 -4.16 23.21
CA ASP A 44 2.60 -3.65 24.55
C ASP A 44 3.00 -4.78 25.49
N PHE A 45 4.31 -5.03 25.59
CA PHE A 45 4.82 -5.94 26.60
C PHE A 45 4.61 -5.26 27.95
N LYS A 46 3.46 -5.50 28.59
CA LYS A 46 3.23 -5.05 29.95
C LYS A 46 4.35 -5.62 30.82
N TRP A 47 5.17 -4.73 31.37
CA TRP A 47 5.91 -5.07 32.59
C TRP A 47 4.87 -5.11 33.70
N ASP A 48 4.63 -6.29 34.26
CA ASP A 48 3.82 -6.42 35.46
C ASP A 48 4.48 -5.59 36.57
N ASP A 49 3.89 -4.43 36.89
CA ASP A 49 4.07 -3.76 38.18
C ASP A 49 3.43 -4.57 39.33
N SER A 50 2.82 -5.72 39.03
CA SER A 50 2.24 -6.65 40.00
C SER A 50 3.26 -7.64 40.53
N ASP A 51 4.25 -7.15 41.27
CA ASP A 51 4.79 -7.88 42.41
C ASP A 51 4.74 -6.94 43.63
N GLY A 52 3.53 -6.81 44.17
CA GLY A 52 3.33 -6.39 45.54
C GLY A 52 3.94 -7.42 46.48
N GLY A 53 5.24 -7.30 46.77
CA GLY A 53 5.88 -8.24 47.67
C GLY A 53 7.40 -8.13 47.76
N SER A 54 7.86 -7.31 48.71
CA SER A 54 9.18 -7.31 49.36
C SER A 54 10.33 -6.56 48.67
N ASP A 55 10.71 -5.47 49.35
CA ASP A 55 12.01 -4.81 49.41
C ASP A 55 13.16 -5.53 48.67
N SER A 56 13.29 -5.27 47.38
CA SER A 56 14.59 -5.29 46.71
C SER A 56 14.67 -4.11 45.74
N ILE A 57 15.45 -3.11 46.13
CA ILE A 57 15.89 -2.00 45.29
C ILE A 57 16.91 -2.59 44.31
N VAL A 58 16.42 -3.26 43.26
CA VAL A 58 17.24 -3.73 42.14
C VAL A 58 16.47 -3.44 40.84
N ASP A 59 16.91 -2.36 40.18
CA ASP A 59 16.88 -2.15 38.74
C ASP A 59 15.55 -2.27 37.96
N GLN A 60 14.48 -1.62 38.44
CA GLN A 60 13.27 -1.41 37.64
C GLN A 60 13.48 -0.45 36.43
N GLY A 61 14.66 0.19 36.30
CA GLY A 61 14.97 1.16 35.25
C GLY A 61 15.38 0.52 33.92
N GLU A 62 16.22 -0.51 33.94
CA GLU A 62 16.73 -1.15 32.72
C GLU A 62 15.64 -1.75 31.81
N PRO A 63 14.61 -2.46 32.32
CA PRO A 63 13.60 -3.06 31.45
C PRO A 63 12.72 -2.01 30.74
N ARG A 64 12.32 -0.95 31.46
CA ARG A 64 11.57 0.18 30.86
C ARG A 64 12.41 0.93 29.84
N LEU A 65 13.70 1.15 30.12
CA LEU A 65 14.62 1.78 29.17
C LEU A 65 14.78 0.94 27.89
N HIS A 66 14.91 -0.38 28.04
CA HIS A 66 14.98 -1.30 26.90
C HIS A 66 13.71 -1.23 26.05
N TRP A 67 12.54 -1.26 26.67
CA TRP A 67 11.26 -1.11 25.96
C TRP A 67 11.12 0.21 25.21
N ASN A 68 11.48 1.32 25.88
CA ASN A 68 11.43 2.63 25.26
C ASN A 68 12.29 2.65 23.99
N LYS A 69 13.49 2.05 24.03
CA LYS A 69 14.33 1.88 22.84
C LYS A 69 13.67 1.03 21.75
N VAL A 70 13.02 -0.07 22.12
CA VAL A 70 12.29 -0.94 21.17
C VAL A 70 11.18 -0.18 20.45
N ILE A 71 10.36 0.57 21.18
CA ILE A 71 9.25 1.34 20.58
C ILE A 71 9.77 2.53 19.78
N LEU A 72 10.78 3.24 20.27
CA LEU A 72 11.42 4.33 19.53
C LEU A 72 12.04 3.83 18.22
N ASN A 73 12.67 2.66 18.23
CA ASN A 73 13.21 2.03 17.04
C ASN A 73 12.13 1.83 15.96
N ILE A 74 10.96 1.32 16.34
CA ILE A 74 9.81 1.16 15.45
C ILE A 74 9.35 2.52 14.92
N LEU A 75 9.16 3.50 15.80
CA LEU A 75 8.65 4.81 15.42
C LEU A 75 9.61 5.56 14.48
N GLU A 76 10.91 5.49 14.74
CA GLU A 76 11.96 6.13 13.94
C GLU A 76 12.22 5.41 12.61
N ALA A 77 12.16 4.08 12.58
CA ALA A 77 12.33 3.31 11.35
C ALA A 77 11.27 3.63 10.30
N ASN A 78 10.07 4.04 10.74
CA ASN A 78 8.90 4.21 9.90
C ASN A 78 8.44 5.67 9.80
N ASP A 79 9.20 6.61 10.39
CA ASP A 79 8.82 8.02 10.53
C ASP A 79 7.43 8.22 11.15
N PHE A 80 7.00 7.33 12.03
CA PHE A 80 5.73 7.43 12.74
C PHE A 80 5.81 8.38 13.92
N ASP A 81 4.94 9.37 13.98
CA ASP A 81 4.82 10.21 15.18
C ASP A 81 4.32 9.42 16.39
N ALA A 82 3.38 8.51 16.15
CA ALA A 82 2.75 7.69 17.15
C ALA A 82 2.34 6.33 16.59
N ILE A 83 2.22 5.34 17.47
CA ILE A 83 1.76 4.00 17.14
C ILE A 83 0.84 3.46 18.25
N PRO A 84 -0.35 2.93 17.93
CA PRO A 84 -1.18 2.24 18.89
C PRO A 84 -0.52 0.94 19.39
N LEU A 85 -0.76 0.62 20.66
CA LEU A 85 -0.16 -0.49 21.38
C LEU A 85 -1.20 -1.54 21.76
N VAL A 86 -0.86 -2.82 21.58
CA VAL A 86 -1.73 -3.97 21.88
C VAL A 86 -1.08 -4.93 22.87
N SER A 87 -1.80 -5.36 23.90
CA SER A 87 -1.25 -6.28 24.92
C SER A 87 -1.22 -7.74 24.47
N GLU A 88 -1.93 -8.09 23.41
CA GLU A 88 -1.97 -9.45 22.84
C GLU A 88 -1.93 -9.39 21.31
N PRO A 89 -1.40 -10.44 20.63
CA PRO A 89 -1.38 -10.50 19.18
C PRO A 89 -2.78 -10.31 18.58
N LYS A 90 -2.92 -9.39 17.61
CA LYS A 90 -4.21 -8.99 17.01
C LYS A 90 -5.25 -8.48 18.02
N GLY A 91 -4.81 -8.05 19.20
CA GLY A 91 -5.65 -7.48 20.24
C GLY A 91 -6.20 -6.11 19.86
N ARG A 92 -7.10 -5.60 20.70
CA ARG A 92 -7.57 -4.21 20.56
C ARG A 92 -6.50 -3.27 21.12
N PRO A 93 -6.22 -2.13 20.46
CA PRO A 93 -5.31 -1.17 21.06
C PRO A 93 -5.87 -0.70 22.39
N SER A 94 -4.99 -0.54 23.37
CA SER A 94 -5.33 -0.05 24.72
C SER A 94 -4.60 1.23 25.09
N ARG A 95 -3.44 1.48 24.44
CA ARG A 95 -2.57 2.63 24.66
C ARG A 95 -1.98 3.12 23.35
N ILE A 96 -1.36 4.28 23.37
CA ILE A 96 -0.66 4.87 22.22
C ILE A 96 0.72 5.29 22.67
N ALA A 97 1.74 4.84 21.95
CA ALA A 97 3.09 5.36 22.09
C ALA A 97 3.28 6.56 21.16
N ARG A 98 3.75 7.69 21.68
CA ARG A 98 4.07 8.90 20.92
C ARG A 98 5.52 9.29 21.17
N ARG A 99 6.24 9.66 20.10
CA ARG A 99 7.56 10.28 20.24
C ARG A 99 7.48 11.70 20.80
N ARG A 100 8.58 12.19 21.32
CA ARG A 100 8.78 13.61 21.62
C ARG A 100 8.59 14.51 20.40
N TYR A 101 8.04 15.71 20.61
CA TYR A 101 7.89 16.77 19.60
C TYR A 101 8.70 18.03 19.92
N HIS A 102 8.79 18.43 21.19
CA HIS A 102 9.42 19.69 21.60
C HIS A 102 10.15 19.58 22.95
N ASP A 103 10.78 20.66 23.40
CA ASP A 103 11.58 20.67 24.63
C ASP A 103 10.75 20.57 25.92
N GLY A 104 9.48 20.97 25.89
CA GLY A 104 8.51 20.77 26.98
C GLY A 104 8.17 19.29 27.26
N ASP A 105 8.36 18.42 26.27
CA ASP A 105 8.29 16.97 26.47
C ASP A 105 9.55 16.49 27.21
N LEU A 106 9.37 15.97 28.42
CA LEU A 106 10.49 15.59 29.30
C LEU A 106 11.08 14.20 28.97
N GLU A 107 10.31 13.32 28.33
CA GLU A 107 10.72 11.97 27.91
C GLU A 107 10.79 11.90 26.38
N ASP A 108 11.63 11.02 25.82
CA ASP A 108 11.70 10.82 24.37
C ASP A 108 10.49 10.02 23.82
N LEU A 109 9.83 9.27 24.71
CA LEU A 109 8.66 8.44 24.43
C LEU A 109 7.58 8.65 25.49
N PHE A 110 6.35 8.92 25.07
CA PHE A 110 5.16 9.01 25.91
C PHE A 110 4.24 7.84 25.64
N VAL A 111 3.62 7.33 26.70
CA VAL A 111 2.61 6.27 26.59
C VAL A 111 1.30 6.82 27.14
N LEU A 112 0.34 6.95 26.25
CA LEU A 112 -0.94 7.57 26.49
C LEU A 112 -2.02 6.49 26.61
N GLY A 113 -2.96 6.67 27.52
CA GLY A 113 -4.25 5.99 27.46
C GLY A 113 -5.01 6.42 26.20
N ILE A 114 -5.86 5.54 25.66
CA ILE A 114 -6.70 5.89 24.50
C ILE A 114 -7.65 7.03 24.83
N GLU A 115 -8.09 7.13 26.09
CA GLU A 115 -8.94 8.18 26.62
C GLU A 115 -8.29 9.57 26.63
N GLU A 116 -6.97 9.67 26.49
CA GLU A 116 -6.23 10.94 26.41
C GLU A 116 -6.26 11.53 24.98
N VAL A 117 -6.81 10.79 24.02
CA VAL A 117 -6.83 11.14 22.61
C VAL A 117 -8.27 11.18 22.10
N ASP A 118 -8.61 12.22 21.34
CA ASP A 118 -9.95 12.35 20.78
C ASP A 118 -10.23 11.25 19.74
N LEU A 119 -11.42 10.65 19.81
CA LEU A 119 -11.89 9.62 18.89
C LEU A 119 -12.99 10.19 17.98
N PHE A 120 -12.76 10.13 16.68
CA PHE A 120 -13.68 10.57 15.64
C PHE A 120 -14.24 9.39 14.84
N GLU A 121 -15.50 9.46 14.47
CA GLU A 121 -16.08 8.58 13.45
C GLU A 121 -15.63 9.05 12.05
N SER A 122 -15.59 8.13 11.08
CA SER A 122 -15.18 8.46 9.70
C SER A 122 -16.04 9.53 9.00
N THR A 123 -17.22 9.82 9.54
CA THR A 123 -18.18 10.81 9.03
C THR A 123 -18.01 12.18 9.67
N ASP A 124 -17.13 12.32 10.66
CA ASP A 124 -16.89 13.59 11.32
C ASP A 124 -16.13 14.57 10.41
N SER A 125 -16.17 15.85 10.79
CA SER A 125 -15.57 16.93 10.03
C SER A 125 -14.04 16.86 10.05
N ILE A 126 -13.42 16.93 8.87
CA ILE A 126 -11.96 17.03 8.72
C ILE A 126 -11.41 18.27 9.46
N ILE A 127 -12.13 19.39 9.45
CA ILE A 127 -11.72 20.59 10.18
C ILE A 127 -11.70 20.31 11.68
N ASP A 128 -12.68 19.62 12.23
CA ASP A 128 -12.73 19.33 13.67
C ASP A 128 -11.58 18.40 14.08
N VAL A 129 -11.23 17.42 13.25
CA VAL A 129 -10.04 16.57 13.44
C VAL A 129 -8.76 17.40 13.41
N VAL A 130 -8.60 18.30 12.43
CA VAL A 130 -7.41 19.17 12.33
C VAL A 130 -7.30 20.07 13.57
N PHE A 131 -8.42 20.64 14.04
CA PHE A 131 -8.44 21.42 15.27
C PHE A 131 -8.06 20.59 16.49
N SER A 132 -8.61 19.37 16.63
CA SER A 132 -8.25 18.46 17.72
C SER A 132 -6.76 18.16 17.72
N VAL A 133 -6.18 17.77 16.58
CA VAL A 133 -4.73 17.53 16.45
C VAL A 133 -3.90 18.78 16.79
N LEU A 134 -4.32 19.98 16.38
CA LEU A 134 -3.53 21.18 16.65
C LEU A 134 -3.69 21.73 18.08
N SER A 135 -4.79 21.41 18.76
CA SER A 135 -5.10 21.95 20.11
C SER A 135 -4.91 20.96 21.26
N ASN A 136 -4.83 19.66 20.96
CA ASN A 136 -4.50 18.62 21.93
C ASN A 136 -2.98 18.62 22.22
N GLU A 137 -2.60 18.45 23.49
CA GLU A 137 -1.21 18.38 23.97
C GLU A 137 -0.37 17.32 23.25
N HIS A 138 -1.01 16.22 22.86
CA HIS A 138 -0.35 15.09 22.22
C HIS A 138 -0.31 15.20 20.69
N HIS A 139 -1.09 16.11 20.10
CA HIS A 139 -1.27 16.27 18.65
C HIS A 139 -1.57 14.98 17.88
N ILE A 140 -2.48 14.19 18.44
CA ILE A 140 -2.98 12.96 17.85
C ILE A 140 -4.51 13.02 17.88
N ALA A 141 -5.15 12.46 16.86
CA ALA A 141 -6.54 12.08 16.88
C ALA A 141 -6.69 10.64 16.37
N LEU A 142 -7.69 9.93 16.87
CA LEU A 142 -8.02 8.57 16.46
C LEU A 142 -9.25 8.59 15.57
N VAL A 143 -9.28 7.67 14.61
CA VAL A 143 -10.45 7.44 13.76
C VAL A 143 -10.92 6.03 13.97
N GLY A 144 -12.19 5.86 14.32
CA GLY A 144 -12.74 4.56 14.62
C GLY A 144 -14.19 4.60 15.07
N ARG A 145 -14.73 3.42 15.34
CA ARG A 145 -16.11 3.27 15.81
C ARG A 145 -16.24 2.07 16.73
N GLU A 146 -17.11 2.15 17.73
CA GLU A 146 -17.46 1.02 18.63
C GLU A 146 -16.24 0.31 19.27
N GLY A 147 -15.22 1.09 19.65
CA GLY A 147 -14.01 0.57 20.29
C GLY A 147 -13.03 -0.13 19.34
N LYS A 148 -13.21 0.03 18.03
CA LYS A 148 -12.23 -0.33 17.00
C LYS A 148 -11.59 0.93 16.45
N ILE A 149 -10.29 1.08 16.69
CA ILE A 149 -9.47 2.10 16.02
C ILE A 149 -9.11 1.56 14.64
N GLU A 150 -9.25 2.40 13.64
CA GLU A 150 -9.02 2.03 12.25
C GLU A 150 -7.98 2.94 11.57
N ALA A 151 -7.77 4.14 12.09
CA ALA A 151 -6.74 5.07 11.62
C ALA A 151 -6.24 5.97 12.76
N ILE A 152 -5.06 6.54 12.56
CA ILE A 152 -4.48 7.59 13.40
C ILE A 152 -4.20 8.82 12.54
N VAL A 153 -4.43 10.00 13.10
CA VAL A 153 -4.12 11.30 12.50
C VAL A 153 -3.13 12.01 13.41
N THR A 154 -1.96 12.33 12.88
CA THR A 154 -0.88 13.08 13.52
C THR A 154 -0.47 14.28 12.68
N LEU A 155 0.37 15.16 13.22
CA LEU A 155 0.93 16.29 12.46
C LEU A 155 1.64 15.85 11.18
N HIS A 156 2.42 14.77 11.22
CA HIS A 156 3.07 14.22 10.04
C HIS A 156 2.07 13.78 8.97
N THR A 157 0.97 13.11 9.36
CA THR A 157 -0.08 12.70 8.40
C THR A 157 -0.79 13.90 7.76
N LEU A 158 -1.12 14.94 8.55
CA LEU A 158 -1.73 16.17 8.05
C LEU A 158 -0.81 16.92 7.07
N ALA A 159 0.49 17.00 7.39
CA ALA A 159 1.47 17.67 6.55
C ALA A 159 1.78 16.92 5.25
N SER A 160 1.67 15.59 5.27
CA SER A 160 1.96 14.72 4.12
C SER A 160 3.27 15.11 3.40
N PRO A 161 4.43 15.13 4.09
CA PRO A 161 5.65 15.84 3.66
C PRO A 161 6.22 15.38 2.32
N GLY A 162 5.89 14.16 1.87
CA GLY A 162 6.29 13.64 0.56
C GLY A 162 5.28 13.87 -0.59
N SER A 163 4.09 14.39 -0.31
CA SER A 163 3.06 14.56 -1.35
C SER A 163 3.21 15.86 -2.11
N LYS A 164 3.26 15.78 -3.44
CA LYS A 164 3.21 16.96 -4.34
C LYS A 164 1.82 17.60 -4.42
N ALA A 165 0.78 16.84 -4.08
CA ALA A 165 -0.59 17.30 -4.03
C ALA A 165 -1.26 16.78 -2.75
N PRO A 166 -0.91 17.32 -1.57
CA PRO A 166 -1.50 16.92 -0.31
C PRO A 166 -3.01 17.17 -0.31
N PHE A 167 -3.79 16.18 0.10
CA PHE A 167 -5.25 16.26 0.09
C PHE A 167 -5.77 17.41 0.95
N LEU A 168 -5.23 17.56 2.17
CA LEU A 168 -5.65 18.61 3.10
C LEU A 168 -5.50 20.01 2.49
N LYS A 169 -4.46 20.25 1.67
CA LYS A 169 -4.28 21.53 0.97
C LYS A 169 -5.44 21.83 0.03
N SER A 170 -5.80 20.87 -0.83
CA SER A 170 -6.94 21.05 -1.75
C SER A 170 -8.26 21.17 -1.00
N PHE A 171 -8.44 20.41 0.09
CA PHE A 171 -9.62 20.49 0.93
C PHE A 171 -9.77 21.89 1.54
N LEU A 172 -8.71 22.45 2.14
CA LEU A 172 -8.75 23.78 2.74
C LEU A 172 -9.01 24.87 1.71
N ASP A 173 -8.39 24.81 0.52
CA ASP A 173 -8.63 25.76 -0.57
C ASP A 173 -10.12 25.74 -1.00
N GLN A 174 -10.73 24.56 -1.12
CA GLN A 174 -12.15 24.43 -1.47
C GLN A 174 -13.06 24.90 -0.32
N LYS A 175 -12.73 24.55 0.93
CA LYS A 175 -13.50 24.95 2.10
C LYS A 175 -13.58 26.48 2.25
N VAL A 176 -12.48 27.19 1.98
CA VAL A 176 -12.47 28.66 1.98
C VAL A 176 -13.47 29.22 0.96
N ALA A 177 -13.51 28.65 -0.25
CA ALA A 177 -14.43 29.08 -1.29
C ALA A 177 -15.88 28.82 -0.89
N ASP A 178 -16.19 27.63 -0.37
CA ASP A 178 -17.52 27.26 0.11
C ASP A 178 -18.00 28.21 1.22
N VAL A 179 -17.15 28.49 2.21
CA VAL A 179 -17.53 29.38 3.33
C VAL A 179 -17.75 30.81 2.84
N ALA A 180 -16.87 31.34 1.98
CA ALA A 180 -17.04 32.68 1.42
C ALA A 180 -18.34 32.80 0.60
N GLU A 181 -18.73 31.76 -0.14
CA GLU A 181 -20.01 31.71 -0.85
C GLU A 181 -21.21 31.67 0.11
N LEU A 182 -21.13 30.87 1.18
CA LEU A 182 -22.20 30.70 2.15
C LEU A 182 -22.44 31.92 3.03
N THR A 183 -21.38 32.59 3.49
CA THR A 183 -21.47 33.71 4.43
C THR A 183 -21.54 35.06 3.72
N GLY A 184 -21.06 35.13 2.47
CA GLY A 184 -20.85 36.40 1.76
C GLY A 184 -19.69 37.23 2.33
N GLU A 185 -18.86 36.64 3.20
CA GLU A 185 -17.68 37.30 3.76
C GLU A 185 -16.49 37.27 2.78
N GLU A 186 -15.72 38.36 2.76
CA GLU A 186 -14.46 38.41 2.01
C GLU A 186 -13.36 37.66 2.77
N LEU A 187 -13.32 36.33 2.60
CA LEU A 187 -12.18 35.53 3.02
C LEU A 187 -11.01 35.69 2.03
N HIS A 188 -9.80 35.76 2.56
CA HIS A 188 -8.60 35.77 1.71
C HIS A 188 -8.48 34.45 0.95
N ALA A 189 -8.37 34.52 -0.38
CA ALA A 189 -8.27 33.35 -1.25
C ALA A 189 -7.05 32.44 -0.97
N ASP A 190 -6.04 32.93 -0.26
CA ASP A 190 -4.84 32.19 0.13
C ASP A 190 -4.90 31.62 1.57
N LEU A 191 -6.01 31.81 2.29
CA LEU A 191 -6.16 31.41 3.69
C LEU A 191 -5.89 29.91 3.88
N GLY A 192 -6.48 29.07 3.03
CA GLY A 192 -6.30 27.61 3.07
C GLY A 192 -4.85 27.19 2.85
N ARG A 193 -4.16 27.85 1.91
CA ARG A 193 -2.72 27.63 1.64
C ARG A 193 -1.84 28.04 2.81
N ARG A 194 -2.08 29.22 3.39
CA ARG A 194 -1.32 29.70 4.54
C ARG A 194 -1.49 28.80 5.76
N ALA A 195 -2.72 28.35 6.02
CA ALA A 195 -2.98 27.39 7.09
C ALA A 195 -2.25 26.05 6.85
N PHE A 196 -2.34 25.50 5.63
CA PHE A 196 -1.64 24.26 5.28
C PHE A 196 -0.11 24.40 5.38
N GLU A 197 0.46 25.52 4.91
CA GLU A 197 1.88 25.81 5.04
C GLU A 197 2.32 25.90 6.51
N GLY A 198 1.50 26.48 7.38
CA GLY A 198 1.74 26.49 8.81
C GLY A 198 1.76 25.09 9.43
N ILE A 199 0.80 24.22 9.07
CA ILE A 199 0.79 22.80 9.51
C ILE A 199 2.07 22.09 9.06
N ARG A 200 2.45 22.29 7.79
CA ARG A 200 3.66 21.68 7.23
C ARG A 200 4.93 22.20 7.90
N ASN A 201 4.99 23.49 8.26
CA ASN A 201 6.10 24.06 9.00
C ASN A 201 6.21 23.44 10.40
N LEU A 202 5.09 23.29 11.12
CA LEU A 202 5.05 22.61 12.42
C LEU A 202 5.55 21.17 12.35
N ALA A 203 5.06 20.39 11.38
CA ALA A 203 5.55 19.03 11.17
C ALA A 203 7.05 18.99 10.83
N SER A 204 7.53 19.93 10.00
CA SER A 204 8.95 19.99 9.66
C SER A 204 9.86 20.34 10.84
N LEU A 205 9.38 21.16 11.79
CA LEU A 205 10.10 21.47 13.01
C LEU A 205 10.31 20.19 13.83
N VAL A 206 9.26 19.37 13.96
CA VAL A 206 9.30 18.08 14.66
C VAL A 206 10.18 17.06 13.94
N ASP A 207 10.25 17.08 12.62
CA ASP A 207 11.14 16.18 11.88
C ASP A 207 12.62 16.62 11.95
N SER A 208 12.89 17.90 12.25
CA SER A 208 14.23 18.45 12.44
C SER A 208 14.65 18.43 13.92
N ASP A 209 15.57 17.54 14.32
CA ASP A 209 16.17 17.46 15.67
C ASP A 209 15.27 17.98 16.81
N ARG A 210 14.31 17.12 17.22
CA ARG A 210 13.21 17.38 18.17
C ARG A 210 13.67 18.00 19.49
N THR A 211 14.92 17.76 19.89
CA THR A 211 15.51 18.30 21.12
C THR A 211 15.72 19.82 21.09
N LYS A 212 15.64 20.44 19.90
CA LYS A 212 15.86 21.87 19.68
C LYS A 212 14.59 22.66 19.42
N VAL A 213 13.44 22.00 19.32
CA VAL A 213 12.16 22.65 19.09
C VAL A 213 11.64 23.18 20.42
N SER A 214 11.52 24.50 20.54
CA SER A 214 10.96 25.09 21.76
C SER A 214 9.45 24.87 21.82
N ASP A 215 8.94 24.40 22.96
CA ASP A 215 7.51 24.25 23.28
C ASP A 215 6.76 25.56 23.04
N ARG A 216 7.36 26.69 23.44
CA ARG A 216 6.77 28.01 23.22
C ARG A 216 6.59 28.32 21.74
N ASP A 217 7.63 28.09 20.94
CA ASP A 217 7.61 28.42 19.50
C ASP A 217 6.66 27.48 18.74
N PHE A 218 6.66 26.20 19.13
CA PHE A 218 5.77 25.18 18.60
C PHE A 218 4.30 25.49 18.92
N THR A 219 4.00 25.77 20.19
CA THR A 219 2.66 26.16 20.65
C THR A 219 2.18 27.44 19.98
N GLN A 220 3.05 28.45 19.83
CA GLN A 220 2.69 29.68 19.13
C GLN A 220 2.37 29.41 17.65
N GLY A 221 3.15 28.57 16.98
CA GLY A 221 2.87 28.18 15.60
C GLY A 221 1.54 27.43 15.47
N ALA A 222 1.20 26.55 16.40
CA ALA A 222 -0.09 25.87 16.44
C ALA A 222 -1.25 26.87 16.64
N ILE A 223 -1.10 27.84 17.55
CA ILE A 223 -2.07 28.92 17.77
C ILE A 223 -2.27 29.76 16.51
N ASP A 224 -1.20 30.10 15.79
CA ASP A 224 -1.27 30.90 14.57
C ASP A 224 -2.05 30.16 13.47
N VAL A 225 -1.82 28.85 13.31
CA VAL A 225 -2.58 28.00 12.37
C VAL A 225 -4.05 27.89 12.79
N LEU A 226 -4.32 27.62 14.07
CA LEU A 226 -5.68 27.54 14.60
C LEU A 226 -6.45 28.85 14.36
N THR A 227 -5.78 29.99 14.55
CA THR A 227 -6.36 31.32 14.30
C THR A 227 -6.70 31.53 12.83
N LEU A 228 -5.84 31.07 11.90
CA LEU A 228 -6.14 31.11 10.47
C LEU A 228 -7.35 30.23 10.12
N LEU A 229 -7.50 29.07 10.76
CA LEU A 229 -8.57 28.11 10.48
C LEU A 229 -9.90 28.46 11.17
N GLN A 230 -9.94 29.39 12.12
CA GLN A 230 -11.16 29.73 12.87
C GLN A 230 -12.38 30.03 11.97
N PRO A 231 -12.26 30.85 10.91
CA PRO A 231 -13.41 31.13 10.04
C PRO A 231 -13.99 29.87 9.38
N LEU A 232 -13.20 28.81 9.19
CA LEU A 232 -13.65 27.57 8.58
C LEU A 232 -14.33 26.63 9.59
N LYS A 233 -13.97 26.72 10.88
CA LYS A 233 -14.51 25.88 11.95
C LYS A 233 -15.98 26.13 12.23
N GLU A 234 -16.41 27.38 12.14
CA GLU A 234 -17.81 27.76 12.37
C GLU A 234 -18.78 27.16 11.33
N HIS A 235 -18.22 26.59 10.25
CA HIS A 235 -18.94 26.02 9.12
C HIS A 235 -18.50 24.58 8.83
N SER A 236 -18.65 23.67 9.80
CA SER A 236 -18.21 22.27 9.70
C SER A 236 -18.93 21.44 8.62
N ASN A 237 -20.08 21.89 8.11
CA ASN A 237 -20.91 21.16 7.12
C ASN A 237 -21.19 21.99 5.86
N THR A 238 -20.22 22.15 4.97
CA THR A 238 -20.41 22.75 3.64
C THR A 238 -20.77 21.68 2.60
N ALA A 239 -21.11 22.10 1.38
CA ALA A 239 -21.48 21.18 0.30
C ALA A 239 -20.37 20.16 0.00
N PHE A 240 -19.11 20.57 0.13
CA PHE A 240 -17.95 19.69 -0.05
C PHE A 240 -17.82 18.61 1.04
N ASP A 241 -18.24 18.86 2.28
CA ASP A 241 -18.20 17.86 3.37
C ASP A 241 -19.36 16.85 3.29
N LEU A 242 -20.55 17.27 2.82
CA LEU A 242 -21.81 16.49 2.94
C LEU A 242 -22.06 15.44 1.83
N GLY A 243 -21.37 15.55 0.71
CA GLY A 243 -20.80 14.45 -0.07
C GLY A 243 -21.48 13.09 -0.45
N SER A 244 -22.23 12.31 0.34
CA SER A 244 -22.62 10.87 0.06
C SER A 244 -21.51 9.78 -0.05
N ILE A 245 -21.12 9.14 1.06
CA ILE A 245 -19.97 8.22 1.22
C ILE A 245 -19.86 7.18 0.08
N ALA A 246 -18.79 7.25 -0.72
CA ALA A 246 -18.42 6.20 -1.68
C ALA A 246 -17.31 5.30 -1.10
N PRO A 247 -17.39 3.96 -1.25
CA PRO A 247 -16.30 3.07 -0.85
C PRO A 247 -15.05 3.31 -1.71
N LYS A 248 -13.87 3.27 -1.09
CA LYS A 248 -12.55 3.37 -1.74
C LYS A 248 -12.46 2.37 -2.91
N GLY A 249 -12.49 2.91 -4.13
CA GLY A 249 -12.23 2.19 -5.37
C GLY A 249 -11.58 3.15 -6.35
N SER A 250 -10.29 3.44 -6.16
CA SER A 250 -9.54 4.28 -7.10
C SER A 250 -9.34 3.51 -8.42
N ARG A 251 -10.29 3.65 -9.35
CA ARG A 251 -10.07 3.26 -10.75
C ARG A 251 -9.06 4.22 -11.37
N ARG A 252 -7.79 3.82 -11.39
CA ARG A 252 -6.75 4.51 -12.16
C ARG A 252 -6.87 4.15 -13.64
N VAL A 253 -7.10 5.15 -14.48
CA VAL A 253 -6.86 5.04 -15.93
C VAL A 253 -5.35 5.15 -16.13
N VAL A 254 -4.64 4.03 -16.27
CA VAL A 254 -3.21 4.04 -16.58
C VAL A 254 -3.04 4.30 -18.08
N VAL A 255 -2.72 5.56 -18.42
CA VAL A 255 -2.31 5.96 -19.78
C VAL A 255 -0.78 5.89 -19.83
N GLY A 256 -0.22 4.77 -20.30
CA GLY A 256 1.22 4.57 -20.41
C GLY A 256 1.67 3.12 -20.22
N ASP A 257 2.98 2.90 -20.18
CA ASP A 257 3.56 1.63 -19.75
C ASP A 257 3.30 1.42 -18.25
N ILE A 258 2.86 0.23 -17.88
CA ILE A 258 2.57 -0.13 -16.48
C ILE A 258 3.88 -0.33 -15.72
N VAL A 259 4.03 0.38 -14.62
CA VAL A 259 5.21 0.38 -13.75
C VAL A 259 4.89 -0.15 -12.35
N ALA A 260 5.93 -0.45 -11.57
CA ALA A 260 5.81 -1.00 -10.22
C ALA A 260 4.91 -0.15 -9.30
N SER A 261 4.99 1.18 -9.40
CA SER A 261 4.15 2.09 -8.60
C SER A 261 2.65 2.01 -8.90
N ASP A 262 2.24 1.41 -10.01
CA ASP A 262 0.83 1.31 -10.40
C ASP A 262 0.08 0.24 -9.61
N PHE A 263 0.80 -0.72 -9.02
CA PHE A 263 0.21 -1.86 -8.31
C PHE A 263 0.92 -2.21 -7.00
N MET A 264 1.93 -1.44 -6.58
CA MET A 264 2.53 -1.62 -5.26
C MET A 264 1.59 -1.22 -4.13
N LYS A 265 1.71 -1.90 -2.99
CA LYS A 265 1.20 -1.37 -1.73
C LYS A 265 2.13 -0.24 -1.28
N PRO A 266 1.59 0.94 -0.95
CA PRO A 266 2.40 2.12 -0.74
C PRO A 266 3.15 2.10 0.60
N PHE A 267 3.13 1.04 1.39
CA PHE A 267 3.82 1.06 2.69
C PHE A 267 4.43 -0.30 3.05
N MET A 268 5.67 -0.25 3.53
CA MET A 268 6.39 -1.34 4.18
C MET A 268 6.83 -0.88 5.57
N VAL A 269 6.56 -1.68 6.60
CA VAL A 269 7.14 -1.44 7.92
C VAL A 269 8.58 -1.94 8.00
N GLY A 270 9.39 -1.24 8.77
CA GLY A 270 10.76 -1.64 9.11
C GLY A 270 11.14 -1.42 10.56
N VAL A 271 12.33 -1.90 10.91
CA VAL A 271 13.05 -1.63 12.16
C VAL A 271 14.46 -1.17 11.82
N ARG A 272 15.07 -0.35 12.67
CA ARG A 272 16.46 0.10 12.51
C ARG A 272 17.41 -0.84 13.24
N GLN A 273 18.61 -1.01 12.72
CA GLN A 273 19.69 -1.62 13.49
C GLN A 273 20.06 -0.70 14.64
N ASP A 274 20.00 -1.26 15.84
CA ASP A 274 20.45 -0.62 17.08
C ASP A 274 21.80 -1.20 17.51
N GLU A 275 22.54 -0.46 18.34
CA GLU A 275 23.77 -0.96 18.97
C GLU A 275 23.52 -2.27 19.75
N SER A 276 22.33 -2.40 20.33
CA SER A 276 21.83 -3.63 20.92
C SER A 276 21.03 -4.42 19.88
N GLN A 277 21.60 -5.54 19.42
CA GLN A 277 20.91 -6.49 18.55
C GLN A 277 19.54 -6.91 19.14
N LYS A 278 19.45 -7.03 20.47
CA LYS A 278 18.21 -7.40 21.16
C LYS A 278 17.10 -6.35 20.97
N VAL A 279 17.42 -5.06 20.93
CA VAL A 279 16.42 -4.00 20.66
C VAL A 279 15.85 -4.16 19.26
N THR A 280 16.71 -4.46 18.28
CA THR A 280 16.29 -4.68 16.88
C THR A 280 15.39 -5.91 16.77
N GLU A 281 15.77 -7.01 17.43
CA GLU A 281 15.01 -8.26 17.44
C GLU A 281 13.66 -8.13 18.15
N ASP A 282 13.62 -7.50 19.32
CA ASP A 282 12.38 -7.29 20.08
C ASP A 282 11.43 -6.31 19.34
N ALA A 283 11.96 -5.30 18.64
CA ALA A 283 11.17 -4.41 17.78
C ALA A 283 10.54 -5.16 16.59
N ARG A 284 11.33 -6.01 15.93
CA ARG A 284 10.86 -6.87 14.84
C ARG A 284 9.76 -7.80 15.35
N ASP A 285 10.00 -8.49 16.46
CA ASP A 285 9.06 -9.45 17.01
C ASP A 285 7.77 -8.76 17.49
N GLY A 286 7.89 -7.59 18.13
CA GLY A 286 6.75 -6.77 18.53
C GLY A 286 5.89 -6.30 17.36
N LEU A 287 6.48 -5.83 16.26
CA LEU A 287 5.73 -5.49 15.05
C LEU A 287 5.08 -6.71 14.39
N SER A 288 5.84 -7.81 14.29
CA SER A 288 5.35 -9.06 13.68
C SER A 288 4.15 -9.61 14.43
N GLN A 289 4.23 -9.72 15.76
CA GLN A 289 3.15 -10.29 16.58
C GLN A 289 1.90 -9.42 16.58
N ALA A 290 2.06 -8.09 16.65
CA ALA A 290 0.93 -7.18 16.68
C ALA A 290 0.13 -7.16 15.37
N ASN A 291 0.81 -7.35 14.22
CA ASN A 291 0.21 -7.18 12.89
C ASN A 291 0.17 -8.44 12.02
N ASP A 292 0.70 -9.58 12.50
CA ASP A 292 0.85 -10.83 11.75
C ASP A 292 1.74 -10.68 10.50
N PHE A 293 2.85 -9.96 10.65
CA PHE A 293 3.82 -9.79 9.56
C PHE A 293 4.86 -10.91 9.56
N SER A 294 5.07 -11.48 8.37
CA SER A 294 6.14 -12.44 8.08
C SER A 294 7.38 -11.81 7.44
N ASN A 295 7.30 -10.54 7.08
CA ASN A 295 8.38 -9.78 6.44
C ASN A 295 8.49 -8.39 7.09
N ILE A 296 9.67 -8.03 7.57
CA ILE A 296 9.94 -6.71 8.18
C ILE A 296 11.25 -6.18 7.60
N LEU A 297 11.24 -4.93 7.14
CA LEU A 297 12.43 -4.30 6.57
C LEU A 297 13.47 -4.04 7.67
N CYS A 298 14.74 -4.32 7.40
CA CYS A 298 15.85 -3.98 8.26
C CYS A 298 16.57 -2.75 7.68
N LEU A 299 16.62 -1.67 8.45
CA LEU A 299 17.25 -0.41 8.08
C LEU A 299 18.55 -0.22 8.84
N SER A 300 19.53 0.44 8.22
CA SER A 300 20.72 0.98 8.88
C SER A 300 20.32 2.07 9.88
N PRO A 301 21.22 2.48 10.78
CA PRO A 301 20.99 3.62 11.67
C PRO A 301 20.64 4.91 10.91
N GLU A 302 21.16 5.08 9.69
CA GLU A 302 20.87 6.21 8.79
C GLU A 302 19.54 6.06 8.02
N GLY A 303 18.80 4.97 8.23
CA GLY A 303 17.52 4.71 7.56
C GLY A 303 17.65 4.10 6.17
N ASN A 304 18.83 3.64 5.77
CA ASN A 304 19.02 2.96 4.49
C ASN A 304 18.62 1.48 4.61
N PRO A 305 17.97 0.88 3.61
CA PRO A 305 17.58 -0.53 3.69
C PRO A 305 18.81 -1.44 3.53
N GLU A 306 19.04 -2.31 4.52
CA GLU A 306 20.15 -3.26 4.53
C GLU A 306 19.71 -4.69 4.23
N GLY A 307 18.48 -5.04 4.59
CA GLY A 307 17.93 -6.36 4.38
C GLY A 307 16.46 -6.45 4.76
N MET A 308 15.92 -7.67 4.76
CA MET A 308 14.56 -7.94 5.22
C MET A 308 14.58 -9.18 6.08
N PHE A 309 14.06 -9.04 7.30
CA PHE A 309 13.77 -10.16 8.16
C PHE A 309 12.58 -10.94 7.57
N ARG A 310 12.76 -12.25 7.43
CA ARG A 310 11.72 -13.18 6.98
C ARG A 310 11.50 -14.26 8.01
N LEU A 311 10.24 -14.50 8.36
CA LEU A 311 9.86 -15.60 9.22
C LEU A 311 9.71 -16.87 8.39
N PHE A 312 10.61 -17.84 8.58
CA PHE A 312 10.62 -19.13 7.91
C PHE A 312 10.72 -20.26 8.95
N GLU A 313 9.77 -21.20 8.90
CA GLU A 313 9.69 -22.35 9.83
C GLU A 313 9.77 -21.97 11.33
N GLY A 314 9.31 -20.77 11.70
CA GLY A 314 9.34 -20.27 13.08
C GLY A 314 10.65 -19.60 13.51
N SER A 315 11.60 -19.42 12.59
CA SER A 315 12.85 -18.68 12.80
C SER A 315 12.96 -17.48 11.87
N TRP A 316 13.63 -16.43 12.34
CA TRP A 316 13.90 -15.24 11.54
C TRP A 316 15.22 -15.37 10.78
N GLU A 317 15.17 -15.17 9.48
CA GLU A 317 16.34 -15.07 8.61
C GLU A 317 16.45 -13.64 8.06
N LEU A 318 17.68 -13.10 7.98
CA LEU A 318 17.93 -11.80 7.37
C LEU A 318 18.42 -12.00 5.94
N ASP A 319 17.59 -11.65 4.98
CA ASP A 319 17.91 -11.74 3.56
C ASP A 319 18.34 -10.38 2.99
N GLU A 320 19.30 -10.42 2.05
CA GLU A 320 19.60 -9.25 1.22
C GLU A 320 18.38 -8.85 0.40
N VAL A 321 18.04 -7.57 0.44
CA VAL A 321 16.96 -7.01 -0.37
C VAL A 321 17.54 -6.19 -1.50
N GLY A 322 17.32 -6.64 -2.73
CA GLY A 322 17.54 -5.79 -3.88
C GLY A 322 16.52 -4.64 -3.88
N LEU A 323 17.00 -3.40 -3.81
CA LEU A 323 16.15 -2.22 -3.95
C LEU A 323 15.73 -2.05 -5.40
N ASN A 324 14.42 -2.15 -5.61
CA ASN A 324 13.82 -1.79 -6.88
C ASN A 324 13.31 -0.35 -6.84
N HIS A 325 13.05 0.23 -8.01
CA HIS A 325 12.55 1.60 -8.12
C HIS A 325 11.09 1.63 -8.60
N PRO A 326 10.25 2.56 -8.12
CA PRO A 326 8.83 2.60 -8.44
C PRO A 326 8.52 2.73 -9.95
N GLY A 327 9.42 3.34 -10.73
CA GLY A 327 9.29 3.45 -12.19
C GLY A 327 9.72 2.21 -12.98
N GLN A 328 10.01 1.08 -12.33
CA GLN A 328 10.44 -0.14 -13.02
C GLN A 328 9.26 -0.75 -13.76
N GLY A 329 9.47 -1.18 -15.00
CA GLY A 329 8.42 -1.86 -15.77
C GLY A 329 7.92 -3.12 -15.07
N ILE A 330 6.63 -3.41 -15.22
CA ILE A 330 5.96 -4.55 -14.57
C ILE A 330 6.60 -5.92 -14.86
N GLU A 331 7.14 -6.13 -16.07
CA GLU A 331 7.69 -7.44 -16.46
C GLU A 331 8.92 -7.86 -15.64
N PRO A 332 9.98 -7.03 -15.50
CA PRO A 332 11.09 -7.31 -14.58
C PRO A 332 10.65 -7.65 -13.16
N VAL A 333 9.69 -6.90 -12.61
CA VAL A 333 9.16 -7.06 -11.25
C VAL A 333 8.50 -8.44 -11.09
N LEU A 334 7.57 -8.77 -11.98
CA LEU A 334 6.89 -10.07 -11.95
C LEU A 334 7.86 -11.25 -12.14
N ARG A 335 8.90 -11.09 -12.98
CA ARG A 335 9.95 -12.10 -13.13
C ARG A 335 10.75 -12.30 -11.86
N GLN A 336 11.11 -11.22 -11.20
CA GLN A 336 11.84 -11.30 -9.93
C GLN A 336 10.99 -12.01 -8.87
N LEU A 337 9.73 -11.62 -8.69
CA LEU A 337 8.81 -12.31 -7.76
C LEU A 337 8.65 -13.80 -8.07
N SER A 338 8.44 -14.16 -9.34
CA SER A 338 8.32 -15.57 -9.74
C SER A 338 9.57 -16.42 -9.46
N LYS A 339 10.76 -15.80 -9.46
CA LYS A 339 12.01 -16.49 -9.11
C LYS A 339 12.17 -16.67 -7.60
N MET A 340 11.59 -15.77 -6.82
CA MET A 340 11.65 -15.81 -5.36
C MET A 340 10.70 -16.85 -4.77
N GLU A 341 9.55 -17.10 -5.39
CA GLU A 341 8.58 -18.09 -4.90
C GLU A 341 9.14 -19.51 -4.76
N GLY A 342 10.10 -19.90 -5.60
CA GLY A 342 10.77 -21.20 -5.47
C GLY A 342 11.82 -21.28 -4.35
N ARG A 343 12.02 -20.19 -3.60
CA ARG A 343 13.05 -20.05 -2.57
C ARG A 343 12.49 -19.57 -1.22
N VAL A 344 11.30 -18.97 -1.21
CA VAL A 344 10.74 -18.24 -0.07
C VAL A 344 9.22 -18.41 -0.07
N ASP A 345 8.63 -18.65 1.10
CA ASP A 345 7.18 -18.86 1.26
C ASP A 345 6.34 -17.59 0.95
N HIS A 346 6.90 -16.42 1.25
CA HIS A 346 6.28 -15.11 1.05
C HIS A 346 7.20 -14.17 0.27
N PRO A 347 7.27 -14.29 -1.07
CA PRO A 347 8.15 -13.45 -1.88
C PRO A 347 7.65 -12.00 -1.88
N VAL A 348 8.54 -11.08 -1.51
CA VAL A 348 8.26 -9.63 -1.46
C VAL A 348 9.38 -8.87 -2.16
N ILE A 349 8.99 -7.89 -2.97
CA ILE A 349 9.89 -6.86 -3.52
C ILE A 349 9.68 -5.56 -2.77
N VAL A 350 10.79 -4.93 -2.38
CA VAL A 350 10.81 -3.61 -1.74
C VAL A 350 11.15 -2.54 -2.77
N LEU A 351 10.39 -1.44 -2.73
CA LEU A 351 10.53 -0.30 -3.62
C LEU A 351 10.85 0.96 -2.81
N GLY A 352 12.00 1.60 -3.08
CA GLY A 352 12.32 2.89 -2.47
C GLY A 352 11.50 4.02 -3.10
N LYS A 353 10.72 4.76 -2.31
CA LYS A 353 9.96 5.91 -2.81
C LYS A 353 10.86 7.14 -2.96
N ARG A 354 10.57 7.99 -3.94
CA ARG A 354 11.34 9.23 -4.16
C ARG A 354 11.20 10.24 -3.02
N ASP A 355 10.11 10.19 -2.30
CA ASP A 355 9.74 11.16 -1.28
C ASP A 355 9.94 10.62 0.15
N GLY A 356 10.74 9.55 0.31
CA GLY A 356 10.97 8.86 1.57
C GLY A 356 10.07 7.63 1.77
N GLY A 357 10.57 6.67 2.56
CA GLY A 357 9.89 5.42 2.87
C GLY A 357 9.93 4.36 1.75
N PHE A 358 9.23 3.25 2.01
CA PHE A 358 9.29 2.05 1.19
C PHE A 358 7.90 1.53 0.86
N GLY A 359 7.70 1.08 -0.38
CA GLY A 359 6.54 0.31 -0.81
C GLY A 359 6.88 -1.17 -0.98
N ILE A 360 5.86 -2.02 -1.02
CA ILE A 360 6.02 -3.45 -1.28
C ILE A 360 5.20 -3.93 -2.47
N ILE A 361 5.70 -4.97 -3.10
CA ILE A 361 4.92 -5.83 -3.99
C ILE A 361 5.10 -7.26 -3.48
N ALA A 362 4.04 -7.83 -2.92
CA ALA A 362 3.96 -9.23 -2.54
C ALA A 362 3.14 -10.02 -3.58
N ARG A 363 2.78 -11.27 -3.24
CA ARG A 363 1.96 -12.13 -4.10
C ARG A 363 0.60 -11.50 -4.37
N GLU A 364 0.04 -10.84 -3.37
CA GLU A 364 -1.24 -10.15 -3.39
C GLU A 364 -1.25 -9.05 -4.44
N GLU A 365 -0.27 -8.13 -4.40
CA GLU A 365 -0.15 -7.04 -5.37
C GLU A 365 0.12 -7.57 -6.78
N ALA A 366 0.97 -8.59 -6.92
CA ALA A 366 1.25 -9.24 -8.20
C ALA A 366 0.04 -9.99 -8.79
N SER A 367 -0.97 -10.27 -7.97
CA SER A 367 -2.22 -10.92 -8.36
C SER A 367 -3.37 -9.94 -8.53
N SER A 368 -3.15 -8.64 -8.31
CA SER A 368 -4.18 -7.62 -8.48
C SER A 368 -4.58 -7.46 -9.95
N ASP A 369 -5.66 -6.71 -10.17
CA ASP A 369 -6.21 -6.45 -11.51
C ASP A 369 -5.15 -5.93 -12.48
N VAL A 370 -4.28 -5.02 -12.04
CA VAL A 370 -3.30 -4.35 -12.90
C VAL A 370 -2.33 -5.36 -13.56
N PRO A 371 -1.58 -6.20 -12.82
CA PRO A 371 -0.81 -7.29 -13.39
C PRO A 371 -1.63 -8.32 -14.17
N ALA A 372 -2.81 -8.68 -13.67
CA ALA A 372 -3.65 -9.69 -14.32
C ALA A 372 -4.08 -9.25 -15.72
N PHE A 373 -4.62 -8.03 -15.86
CA PHE A 373 -4.99 -7.46 -17.14
C PHE A 373 -3.79 -7.25 -18.05
N TRP A 374 -2.66 -6.78 -17.50
CA TRP A 374 -1.42 -6.64 -18.28
C TRP A 374 -1.00 -7.97 -18.91
N MET A 375 -1.06 -9.06 -18.14
CA MET A 375 -0.71 -10.40 -18.61
C MET A 375 -1.70 -10.92 -19.66
N LEU A 376 -3.01 -10.74 -19.46
CA LEU A 376 -4.03 -11.09 -20.45
C LEU A 376 -3.82 -10.35 -21.77
N LYS A 377 -3.56 -9.03 -21.71
CA LYS A 377 -3.25 -8.23 -22.89
C LYS A 377 -2.03 -8.78 -23.62
N ARG A 378 -0.97 -9.14 -22.88
CA ARG A 378 0.25 -9.69 -23.46
C ARG A 378 0.05 -11.05 -24.11
N LEU A 379 -0.76 -11.93 -23.49
CA LEU A 379 -1.17 -13.21 -24.08
C LEU A 379 -1.99 -13.01 -25.35
N ALA A 380 -2.93 -12.07 -25.37
CA ALA A 380 -3.74 -11.76 -26.56
C ALA A 380 -2.88 -11.24 -27.72
N VAL A 381 -1.89 -10.38 -27.45
CA VAL A 381 -0.92 -9.92 -28.47
C VAL A 381 -0.15 -11.10 -29.05
N VAL A 382 0.36 -12.00 -28.21
CA VAL A 382 1.08 -13.20 -28.68
C VAL A 382 0.17 -14.15 -29.46
N GLU A 383 -1.07 -14.33 -29.02
CA GLU A 383 -2.08 -15.12 -29.73
C GLU A 383 -2.29 -14.61 -31.15
N ASN A 384 -2.46 -13.29 -31.32
CA ASN A 384 -2.62 -12.68 -32.64
C ASN A 384 -1.37 -12.82 -33.48
N ARG A 385 -0.18 -12.60 -32.91
CA ARG A 385 1.09 -12.80 -33.64
C ARG A 385 1.27 -14.25 -34.11
N CYS A 386 0.93 -15.24 -33.28
CA CYS A 386 0.93 -16.64 -33.69
C CYS A 386 -0.05 -16.89 -34.86
N ARG A 387 -1.24 -16.28 -34.78
CA ARG A 387 -2.26 -16.37 -35.83
C ARG A 387 -1.78 -15.77 -37.15
N ASP A 388 -1.28 -14.54 -37.11
CA ASP A 388 -0.80 -13.81 -38.28
C ASP A 388 0.39 -14.51 -38.92
N TRP A 389 1.29 -15.08 -38.10
CA TRP A 389 2.39 -15.89 -38.59
C TRP A 389 1.90 -17.13 -39.35
N LEU A 390 0.97 -17.91 -38.79
CA LEU A 390 0.40 -19.07 -39.49
C LEU A 390 -0.31 -18.66 -40.80
N ILE A 391 -1.08 -17.56 -40.79
CA ILE A 391 -1.69 -17.01 -42.01
C ILE A 391 -0.62 -16.68 -43.06
N SER A 392 0.50 -16.07 -42.64
CA SER A 392 1.64 -15.78 -43.54
C SER A 392 2.30 -17.03 -44.12
N GLN A 393 2.18 -18.18 -43.45
CA GLN A 393 2.63 -19.49 -43.95
C GLN A 393 1.58 -20.17 -44.85
N GLY A 394 0.44 -19.52 -45.14
CA GLY A 394 -0.63 -20.06 -45.99
C GLY A 394 -1.62 -20.96 -45.24
N VAL A 395 -1.69 -20.89 -43.91
CA VAL A 395 -2.65 -21.66 -43.11
C VAL A 395 -3.99 -20.92 -43.04
N GLU A 396 -5.04 -21.52 -43.62
CA GLU A 396 -6.42 -20.98 -43.58
C GLU A 396 -7.28 -21.63 -42.48
N GLU A 397 -6.98 -22.88 -42.12
CA GLU A 397 -7.71 -23.66 -41.12
C GLU A 397 -6.73 -24.40 -40.21
N VAL A 398 -7.05 -24.45 -38.92
CA VAL A 398 -6.28 -25.22 -37.94
C VAL A 398 -6.97 -26.54 -37.63
N ARG A 399 -6.20 -27.61 -37.75
CA ARG A 399 -6.62 -28.94 -37.30
C ARG A 399 -6.63 -29.01 -35.78
N PHE A 400 -7.78 -29.37 -35.21
CA PHE A 400 -7.92 -29.65 -33.79
C PHE A 400 -8.48 -31.04 -33.60
N ARG A 401 -7.91 -31.80 -32.65
CA ARG A 401 -8.36 -33.16 -32.35
C ARG A 401 -8.90 -33.20 -30.92
N HIS A 402 -10.21 -33.39 -30.80
CA HIS A 402 -10.88 -33.58 -29.51
C HIS A 402 -11.53 -34.96 -29.49
N TRP A 403 -11.13 -35.79 -28.52
CA TRP A 403 -11.76 -37.08 -28.18
C TRP A 403 -12.18 -37.95 -29.39
N ASP A 404 -11.26 -38.07 -30.37
CA ASP A 404 -11.34 -38.87 -31.61
C ASP A 404 -11.98 -38.24 -32.85
N GLU A 405 -12.49 -37.01 -32.77
CA GLU A 405 -12.90 -36.25 -33.95
C GLU A 405 -11.81 -35.23 -34.35
N GLU A 406 -11.43 -35.24 -35.64
CA GLU A 406 -10.60 -34.18 -36.24
C GLU A 406 -11.51 -33.12 -36.83
N ASP A 407 -11.51 -31.95 -36.21
CA ASP A 407 -12.25 -30.79 -36.68
C ASP A 407 -11.29 -29.79 -37.33
N MET A 408 -11.75 -29.15 -38.39
CA MET A 408 -11.04 -28.08 -39.07
C MET A 408 -11.71 -26.76 -38.71
N VAL A 409 -10.97 -25.88 -38.03
CA VAL A 409 -11.50 -24.59 -37.58
C VAL A 409 -10.85 -23.48 -38.39
N PRO A 410 -11.61 -22.56 -39.01
CA PRO A 410 -11.04 -21.39 -39.67
C PRO A 410 -10.11 -20.63 -38.73
N ILE A 411 -8.91 -20.29 -39.18
CA ILE A 411 -7.85 -19.74 -38.33
C ILE A 411 -8.27 -18.43 -37.63
N GLN A 412 -9.17 -17.66 -38.22
CA GLN A 412 -9.72 -16.43 -37.65
C GLN A 412 -10.65 -16.69 -36.45
N LYS A 413 -11.22 -17.91 -36.35
CA LYS A 413 -12.09 -18.35 -35.24
C LYS A 413 -11.36 -19.25 -34.25
N ALA A 414 -10.14 -19.67 -34.58
CA ALA A 414 -9.35 -20.55 -33.74
C ALA A 414 -8.97 -19.90 -32.41
N SER A 415 -9.17 -20.65 -31.32
CA SER A 415 -8.67 -20.31 -30.00
C SER A 415 -7.16 -20.42 -29.92
N PHE A 416 -6.55 -19.76 -28.93
CA PHE A 416 -5.11 -19.85 -28.73
C PHE A 416 -4.60 -21.28 -28.59
N GLY A 417 -5.36 -22.14 -27.90
CA GLY A 417 -5.02 -23.56 -27.75
C GLY A 417 -5.02 -24.31 -29.08
N GLN A 418 -6.02 -24.05 -29.94
CA GLN A 418 -6.10 -24.64 -31.28
C GLN A 418 -4.93 -24.19 -32.15
N ILE A 419 -4.58 -22.90 -32.11
CA ILE A 419 -3.42 -22.33 -32.81
C ILE A 419 -2.11 -23.02 -32.36
N LEU A 420 -1.87 -23.13 -31.06
CA LEU A 420 -0.63 -23.71 -30.54
C LEU A 420 -0.52 -25.23 -30.76
N HIS A 421 -1.64 -25.94 -30.88
CA HIS A 421 -1.67 -27.37 -31.15
C HIS A 421 -1.52 -27.73 -32.63
N HIS A 422 -1.80 -26.79 -33.53
CA HIS A 422 -1.79 -26.98 -34.98
C HIS A 422 -0.40 -27.38 -35.50
N ASP A 423 0.64 -26.63 -35.11
CA ASP A 423 2.00 -26.80 -35.64
C ASP A 423 2.98 -27.36 -34.58
N ALA A 424 3.76 -28.35 -34.97
CA ALA A 424 4.82 -28.93 -34.13
C ALA A 424 5.90 -27.90 -33.74
N VAL A 425 6.09 -26.83 -34.52
CA VAL A 425 7.01 -25.73 -34.24
C VAL A 425 6.69 -25.06 -32.90
N PHE A 426 5.42 -24.77 -32.61
CA PHE A 426 5.03 -24.17 -31.32
C PHE A 426 5.30 -25.11 -30.15
N ARG A 427 4.94 -26.39 -30.32
CA ARG A 427 5.22 -27.42 -29.30
C ARG A 427 6.72 -27.57 -29.04
N LYS A 428 7.54 -27.53 -30.09
CA LYS A 428 9.01 -27.57 -29.99
C LYS A 428 9.55 -26.34 -29.28
N ALA A 429 9.07 -25.14 -29.65
CA ALA A 429 9.47 -23.89 -29.02
C ALA A 429 9.13 -23.86 -27.52
N LEU A 430 7.96 -24.37 -27.14
CA LEU A 430 7.53 -24.48 -25.74
C LEU A 430 8.18 -25.65 -24.99
N ARG A 431 9.05 -26.45 -25.63
CA ARG A 431 9.71 -27.64 -25.03
C ARG A 431 8.72 -28.73 -24.59
N GLY A 432 7.67 -28.96 -25.37
CA GLY A 432 6.77 -30.10 -25.20
C GLY A 432 5.34 -29.74 -24.80
N ARG A 433 4.48 -30.77 -24.75
CA ARG A 433 3.03 -30.64 -24.50
C ARG A 433 2.71 -30.14 -23.09
N GLY A 434 3.52 -30.46 -22.09
CA GLY A 434 3.32 -30.03 -20.70
C GLY A 434 3.33 -28.51 -20.54
N ASN A 435 4.31 -27.81 -21.10
CA ASN A 435 4.41 -26.35 -21.03
C ASN A 435 3.31 -25.64 -21.83
N LEU A 436 2.91 -26.23 -22.97
CA LEU A 436 1.77 -25.75 -23.74
C LEU A 436 0.49 -25.83 -22.91
N ASN A 437 0.19 -27.00 -22.33
CA ASN A 437 -0.98 -27.17 -21.47
C ASN A 437 -0.93 -26.23 -20.26
N SER A 438 0.25 -26.04 -19.65
CA SER A 438 0.44 -25.10 -18.54
C SER A 438 0.13 -23.66 -18.93
N LEU A 439 0.55 -23.22 -20.13
CA LEU A 439 0.25 -21.88 -20.65
C LEU A 439 -1.26 -21.68 -20.86
N LEU A 440 -1.93 -22.67 -21.44
CA LEU A 440 -3.38 -22.62 -21.67
C LEU A 440 -4.17 -22.64 -20.37
N SER A 441 -3.78 -23.51 -19.43
CA SER A 441 -4.37 -23.59 -18.09
C SER A 441 -4.25 -22.25 -17.38
N PHE A 442 -3.06 -21.65 -17.36
CA PHE A 442 -2.81 -20.37 -16.73
C PHE A 442 -3.62 -19.24 -17.37
N ARG A 443 -3.70 -19.18 -18.72
CA ARG A 443 -4.55 -18.19 -19.41
C ARG A 443 -6.00 -18.31 -18.99
N ASN A 444 -6.55 -19.52 -18.96
CA ASN A 444 -7.95 -19.74 -18.60
C ASN A 444 -8.21 -19.38 -17.13
N GLU A 445 -7.31 -19.80 -16.23
CA GLU A 445 -7.35 -19.42 -14.82
C GLU A 445 -7.36 -17.89 -14.66
N LEU A 446 -6.49 -17.19 -15.38
CA LEU A 446 -6.41 -15.74 -15.30
C LEU A 446 -7.69 -15.05 -15.81
N VAL A 447 -8.29 -15.55 -16.90
CA VAL A 447 -9.59 -15.05 -17.41
C VAL A 447 -10.68 -15.27 -16.36
N HIS A 448 -10.77 -16.47 -15.79
CA HIS A 448 -11.78 -16.77 -14.78
C HIS A 448 -11.61 -15.93 -13.52
N LYS A 449 -10.38 -15.72 -13.05
CA LYS A 449 -10.09 -14.89 -11.88
C LYS A 449 -10.48 -13.43 -12.09
N VAL A 450 -10.10 -12.86 -13.24
CA VAL A 450 -10.47 -11.48 -13.61
C VAL A 450 -11.99 -11.33 -13.74
N VAL A 451 -12.69 -12.31 -14.33
CA VAL A 451 -14.15 -12.26 -14.49
C VAL A 451 -14.89 -12.48 -13.17
N ALA A 452 -14.38 -13.35 -12.31
CA ALA A 452 -14.99 -13.67 -11.03
C ALA A 452 -14.62 -12.68 -9.92
N GLU A 453 -13.74 -11.71 -10.19
CA GLU A 453 -13.18 -10.79 -9.18
C GLU A 453 -12.55 -11.57 -8.00
N THR A 454 -11.94 -12.73 -8.28
CA THR A 454 -11.43 -13.65 -7.24
C THR A 454 -9.91 -13.82 -7.24
N SER A 455 -9.45 -14.11 -6.02
CA SER A 455 -8.15 -14.53 -5.46
C SER A 455 -6.88 -14.77 -6.31
N LEU A 456 -5.76 -14.43 -5.64
CA LEU A 456 -4.34 -14.79 -5.80
C LEU A 456 -3.95 -15.68 -6.99
N VAL A 457 -3.10 -15.16 -7.86
CA VAL A 457 -2.44 -15.85 -8.98
C VAL A 457 -1.15 -16.50 -8.50
N ASP A 458 -0.91 -17.75 -8.92
CA ASP A 458 0.35 -18.46 -8.70
C ASP A 458 1.51 -17.76 -9.43
N LEU A 459 2.53 -17.30 -8.69
CA LEU A 459 3.65 -16.54 -9.27
C LEU A 459 4.51 -17.44 -10.18
N SER A 460 4.53 -18.74 -9.95
CA SER A 460 5.23 -19.73 -10.75
C SER A 460 4.54 -19.86 -12.11
N GLY A 461 3.21 -19.72 -12.13
CA GLY A 461 2.40 -19.60 -13.34
C GLY A 461 2.76 -18.36 -14.15
N ILE A 462 2.93 -17.21 -13.48
CA ILE A 462 3.39 -15.95 -14.10
C ILE A 462 4.78 -16.13 -14.75
N GLY A 463 5.76 -16.64 -14.01
CA GLY A 463 7.14 -16.82 -14.51
C GLY A 463 7.24 -17.81 -15.68
N ARG A 464 6.50 -18.92 -15.62
CA ARG A 464 6.42 -19.91 -16.72
C ARG A 464 5.76 -19.32 -17.96
N THR A 465 4.72 -18.52 -17.78
CA THR A 465 3.99 -17.87 -18.88
C THR A 465 4.86 -16.84 -19.58
N LEU A 466 5.54 -15.98 -18.83
CA LEU A 466 6.50 -15.02 -19.39
C LEU A 466 7.63 -15.69 -20.18
N SER A 467 8.16 -16.81 -19.67
CA SER A 467 9.16 -17.62 -20.38
C SER A 467 8.61 -18.25 -21.65
N SER A 468 7.34 -18.66 -21.65
CA SER A 468 6.67 -19.23 -22.82
C SER A 468 6.43 -18.17 -23.90
N ILE A 469 6.00 -16.99 -23.50
CA ILE A 469 5.82 -15.82 -24.38
C ILE A 469 7.13 -15.47 -25.10
N GLU A 470 8.25 -15.41 -24.38
CA GLU A 470 9.56 -15.17 -25.01
C GLU A 470 9.92 -16.23 -26.06
N ARG A 471 9.68 -17.51 -25.75
CA ARG A 471 10.01 -18.61 -26.67
C ARG A 471 9.16 -18.55 -27.94
N LEU A 472 7.88 -18.21 -27.83
CA LEU A 472 7.00 -18.00 -28.98
C LEU A 472 7.45 -16.79 -29.79
N ASN A 473 7.79 -15.67 -29.15
CA ASN A 473 8.27 -14.47 -29.85
C ASN A 473 9.61 -14.67 -30.58
N ARG A 474 10.43 -15.67 -30.22
CA ARG A 474 11.68 -15.98 -30.94
C ARG A 474 11.47 -16.71 -32.26
N ILE A 475 10.34 -17.39 -32.43
CA ILE A 475 10.02 -18.14 -33.65
C ILE A 475 9.08 -17.38 -34.59
N ILE A 476 8.42 -16.33 -34.09
CA ILE A 476 7.55 -15.45 -34.86
C ILE A 476 8.36 -14.20 -35.25
N PRO A 477 8.67 -13.97 -36.54
CA PRO A 477 9.34 -12.76 -36.99
C PRO A 477 8.61 -11.50 -36.50
N SER A 478 9.38 -10.45 -36.22
CA SER A 478 8.87 -9.13 -35.86
C SER A 478 8.06 -8.50 -36.98
#